data_AF-A0A523W5S2-F1
#
_entry.id   AF-A0A523W5S2-F1
#
_cell.length_a   1.000
_cell.length_b   1.000
_cell.length_c   1.000
_cell.angle_alpha   90.00
_cell.angle_beta   90.00
_cell.angle_gamma   90.00
#
_symmetry.space_group_name_H-M   'P 1'
#
loop_
_entity.id
_entity.type
_entity.pdbx_description
1 polymer ?
#
loop_
_entity_poly.entity_id
_entity_poly.type
_entity_poly.pdbx_seq_one_letter_code
_entity_poly.pdbx_strand_id
1 'polypeptide(L)'
;MPKMPKKVAKKYSVSDELKERAYRFALGILELASMLPNTDEGRIIRRQLCKSGTSVGANLEEADGSLTLNDFVYKVDNAFKEAKETRYWLRIVIARKLLKEKVVMPHLGECVELIKILSTIIYKCLK
;
A
#
# COMPACT_ATOMS: atom_id res chain seq x y z
N MET A 1 -12.22 17.20 40.58
CA MET A 1 -11.77 17.26 39.18
C MET A 1 -11.81 15.86 38.58
N PRO A 2 -12.55 15.61 37.49
CA PRO A 2 -12.47 14.35 36.78
C PRO A 2 -11.06 14.19 36.20
N LYS A 3 -10.38 13.10 36.54
CA LYS A 3 -9.05 12.78 35.99
C LYS A 3 -9.19 12.58 34.48
N MET A 4 -8.48 13.37 33.68
CA MET A 4 -8.36 13.12 32.24
C MET A 4 -7.91 11.67 32.01
N PRO A 5 -8.49 10.94 31.02
CA PRO A 5 -8.05 9.59 30.72
C PRO A 5 -6.57 9.63 30.32
N LYS A 6 -5.76 8.78 30.98
CA LYS A 6 -4.35 8.60 30.63
C LYS A 6 -4.29 8.25 29.13
N LYS A 7 -3.55 9.02 28.33
CA LYS A 7 -3.26 8.65 26.93
C LYS A 7 -2.80 7.21 26.91
N VAL A 8 -3.59 6.31 26.33
CA VAL A 8 -3.20 4.92 26.13
C VAL A 8 -1.98 4.96 25.21
N ALA A 9 -0.82 4.55 25.71
CA ALA A 9 0.41 4.58 24.94
C ALA A 9 0.25 3.65 23.71
N LYS A 10 0.49 4.18 22.50
CA LYS A 10 0.61 3.34 21.28
C LYS A 10 1.69 2.29 21.54
N LYS A 11 1.35 1.02 21.43
CA LYS A 11 2.32 -0.08 21.65
C LYS A 11 3.04 -0.47 20.36
N TYR A 12 2.36 -0.41 19.21
CA TYR A 12 2.91 -0.69 17.89
C TYR A 12 2.62 0.47 16.94
N SER A 13 3.62 0.88 16.16
CA SER A 13 3.53 2.04 15.27
C SER A 13 4.27 1.79 13.96
N VAL A 14 3.76 2.38 12.89
CA VAL A 14 4.44 2.47 11.60
C VAL A 14 5.24 3.77 11.59
N SER A 15 6.46 3.78 11.04
CA SER A 15 7.25 5.00 10.95
C SER A 15 6.57 6.04 10.06
N ASP A 16 6.68 7.32 10.42
CA ASP A 16 6.11 8.41 9.61
C ASP A 16 6.69 8.44 8.19
N GLU A 17 7.97 8.06 8.03
CA GLU A 17 8.61 7.89 6.72
C GLU A 17 7.91 6.84 5.86
N LEU A 18 7.57 5.67 6.43
CA LEU A 18 6.91 4.60 5.67
C LEU A 18 5.46 4.98 5.32
N LYS A 19 4.76 5.67 6.23
CA LYS A 19 3.40 6.18 5.95
C LYS A 19 3.42 7.20 4.82
N GLU A 20 4.30 8.19 4.87
CA GLU A 20 4.45 9.20 3.82
C GLU A 20 4.85 8.55 2.48
N ARG A 21 5.75 7.56 2.51
CA ARG A 21 6.16 6.81 1.32
C ARG A 21 4.98 6.05 0.70
N ALA A 22 4.16 5.37 1.51
CA ALA A 22 2.96 4.69 1.04
C ALA A 22 1.88 5.66 0.52
N TYR A 23 1.75 6.84 1.14
CA TYR A 23 0.85 7.90 0.67
C TYR A 23 1.25 8.41 -0.72
N ARG A 24 2.54 8.72 -0.92
CA ARG A 24 3.05 9.12 -2.25
C ARG A 24 2.90 8.03 -3.28
N PHE A 25 3.12 6.77 -2.90
CA PHE A 25 2.87 5.63 -3.76
C PHE A 25 1.40 5.58 -4.21
N ALA A 26 0.45 5.73 -3.28
CA ALA A 26 -0.98 5.76 -3.59
C ALA A 26 -1.34 6.88 -4.58
N LEU A 27 -0.83 8.11 -4.37
CA LEU A 27 -1.02 9.21 -5.31
C LEU A 27 -0.47 8.89 -6.71
N GLY A 28 0.74 8.33 -6.78
CA GLY A 28 1.34 7.91 -8.05
C GLY A 28 0.52 6.83 -8.77
N ILE A 29 -0.07 5.88 -8.04
CA ILE A 29 -0.97 4.88 -8.62
C ILE A 29 -2.25 5.52 -9.16
N LEU A 30 -2.83 6.49 -8.45
CA LEU A 30 -4.02 7.21 -8.92
C LEU A 30 -3.73 8.00 -10.20
N GLU A 31 -2.59 8.69 -10.25
CA GLU A 31 -2.13 9.40 -11.44
C GLU A 31 -1.92 8.43 -12.61
N LEU A 32 -1.20 7.33 -12.40
CA LEU A 32 -0.98 6.30 -13.43
C LEU A 32 -2.32 5.71 -13.95
N ALA A 33 -3.24 5.40 -13.04
CA ALA A 33 -4.54 4.82 -13.37
C ALA A 33 -5.41 5.79 -14.19
N SER A 34 -5.25 7.10 -13.98
CA SER A 34 -5.95 8.14 -14.76
C SER A 34 -5.52 8.14 -16.24
N MET A 35 -4.27 7.73 -16.53
CA MET A 35 -3.72 7.69 -17.89
C MET A 35 -4.20 6.48 -18.71
N LEU A 36 -4.80 5.47 -18.07
CA LEU A 36 -5.26 4.27 -18.77
C LEU A 36 -6.32 4.60 -19.83
N PRO A 37 -6.33 3.90 -20.98
CA PRO A 37 -7.28 4.14 -22.05
C PRO A 37 -8.72 3.90 -21.60
N ASN A 38 -9.67 4.63 -22.18
CA ASN A 38 -11.10 4.49 -21.86
C ASN A 38 -11.76 3.29 -22.58
N THR A 39 -11.14 2.12 -22.49
CA THR A 39 -11.68 0.83 -22.94
C THR A 39 -12.27 0.05 -21.77
N ASP A 40 -13.03 -1.01 -22.02
CA ASP A 40 -13.55 -1.88 -20.94
C ASP A 40 -12.42 -2.47 -20.10
N GLU A 41 -11.39 -3.03 -20.75
CA GLU A 41 -10.19 -3.54 -20.08
C GLU A 41 -9.51 -2.43 -19.24
N GLY A 42 -9.34 -1.23 -19.81
CA GLY A 42 -8.73 -0.09 -19.14
C GLY A 42 -9.51 0.37 -17.91
N ARG A 43 -10.84 0.40 -17.96
CA ARG A 43 -11.71 0.75 -16.83
C ARG A 43 -11.62 -0.27 -15.69
N ILE A 44 -11.58 -1.57 -16.02
CA ILE A 44 -11.43 -2.64 -15.03
C ILE A 44 -10.08 -2.50 -14.32
N ILE A 45 -8.98 -2.41 -15.08
CA ILE A 45 -7.62 -2.32 -14.53
C ILE A 45 -7.46 -1.04 -13.71
N ARG A 46 -8.02 0.10 -14.17
CA ARG A 46 -8.03 1.35 -13.41
C ARG A 46 -8.66 1.16 -12.04
N ARG A 47 -9.84 0.55 -11.98
CA ARG A 47 -10.53 0.30 -10.71
C ARG A 47 -9.71 -0.59 -9.77
N GLN A 48 -9.08 -1.63 -10.32
CA GLN A 48 -8.25 -2.53 -9.53
C GLN A 48 -7.00 -1.83 -8.98
N LEU A 49 -6.27 -1.09 -9.81
CA LEU A 49 -5.12 -0.29 -9.39
C LEU A 49 -5.49 0.76 -8.33
N CYS A 50 -6.56 1.52 -8.54
CA CYS A 50 -7.01 2.53 -7.59
C CYS A 50 -7.31 1.90 -6.21
N LYS A 51 -8.00 0.75 -6.19
CA LYS A 51 -8.30 0.05 -4.94
C LYS A 51 -7.03 -0.48 -4.29
N SER A 52 -6.31 -1.37 -4.95
CA SER A 52 -5.20 -2.07 -4.32
C SER A 52 -4.05 -1.12 -3.96
N GLY A 53 -3.76 -0.13 -4.81
CA GLY A 53 -2.67 0.82 -4.58
C GLY A 53 -2.92 1.76 -3.40
N THR A 54 -4.17 2.21 -3.22
CA THR A 54 -4.53 3.08 -2.09
C THR A 54 -4.70 2.30 -0.79
N SER A 55 -5.14 1.04 -0.86
CA SER A 55 -5.27 0.15 0.30
C SER A 55 -3.93 -0.11 1.01
N VAL A 56 -2.78 -0.01 0.33
CA VAL A 56 -1.46 -0.17 0.98
C VAL A 56 -1.26 0.86 2.09
N GLY A 57 -1.45 2.15 1.77
CA GLY A 57 -1.33 3.24 2.73
C GLY A 57 -2.43 3.19 3.80
N ALA A 58 -3.67 2.92 3.39
CA ALA A 58 -4.81 2.85 4.32
C ALA A 58 -4.59 1.79 5.42
N ASN A 59 -4.15 0.59 5.06
CA ASN A 59 -3.86 -0.46 6.04
C ASN A 59 -2.66 -0.10 6.96
N LEU A 60 -1.68 0.66 6.46
CA LEU A 60 -0.56 1.13 7.29
C LEU A 60 -0.98 2.21 8.29
N GLU A 61 -1.89 3.11 7.90
CA GLU A 61 -2.51 4.07 8.83
C GLU A 61 -3.31 3.34 9.92
N GLU A 62 -4.06 2.30 9.57
CA GLU A 62 -4.79 1.48 10.55
C GLU A 62 -3.85 0.66 11.46
N ALA A 63 -2.72 0.21 10.93
CA ALA A 63 -1.71 -0.51 11.71
C ALA A 63 -1.08 0.40 12.76
N ASP A 64 -0.87 1.68 12.44
CA ASP A 64 -0.29 2.66 13.35
C ASP A 64 -1.19 2.92 14.58
N GLY A 65 -0.70 2.54 15.76
CA GLY A 65 -1.45 2.65 17.02
C GLY A 65 -2.26 1.42 17.39
N SER A 66 -2.04 0.29 16.71
CA SER A 66 -2.60 -1.00 17.10
C SER A 66 -2.25 -1.33 18.57
N LEU A 67 -3.24 -1.86 19.31
CA LEU A 67 -3.10 -2.19 20.73
C LEU A 67 -2.39 -3.53 20.96
N THR A 68 -2.48 -4.44 19.99
CA THR A 68 -1.90 -5.79 20.07
C THR A 68 -0.98 -6.07 18.88
N LEU A 69 -0.01 -6.97 19.07
CA LEU A 69 0.90 -7.40 18.01
C LEU A 69 0.13 -8.09 16.88
N ASN A 70 -0.85 -8.94 17.22
CA ASN A 70 -1.62 -9.68 16.23
C ASN A 70 -2.42 -8.75 15.31
N ASP A 71 -3.06 -7.72 15.88
CA ASP A 71 -3.79 -6.70 15.10
C ASP A 71 -2.82 -5.89 14.20
N PHE A 72 -1.68 -5.48 14.75
CA PHE A 72 -0.64 -4.80 13.99
C PHE A 72 -0.16 -5.63 12.78
N VAL A 73 0.22 -6.88 13.03
CA VAL A 73 0.72 -7.80 11.98
C VAL A 73 -0.36 -8.09 10.94
N TYR A 74 -1.61 -8.30 11.36
CA TYR A 74 -2.73 -8.54 10.46
C TYR A 74 -2.92 -7.39 9.47
N LYS A 75 -2.88 -6.14 9.94
CA LYS A 75 -3.02 -4.95 9.08
C LYS A 75 -1.82 -4.73 8.17
N VAL A 76 -0.60 -4.96 8.66
CA VAL A 76 0.61 -4.92 7.80
C VAL A 76 0.57 -6.03 6.73
N ASP A 77 0.06 -7.22 7.06
CA ASP A 77 -0.14 -8.32 6.11
C ASP A 77 -1.20 -7.99 5.04
N ASN A 78 -2.27 -7.28 5.41
CA ASN A 78 -3.20 -6.74 4.42
C ASN A 78 -2.53 -5.73 3.48
N ALA A 79 -1.77 -4.77 4.01
CA ALA A 79 -0.98 -3.85 3.18
C ALA A 79 -0.02 -4.59 2.22
N PHE A 80 0.60 -5.67 2.69
CA PHE A 80 1.50 -6.51 1.90
C PHE A 80 0.77 -7.23 0.76
N LYS A 81 -0.42 -7.78 1.01
CA LYS A 81 -1.25 -8.42 -0.02
C LYS A 81 -1.69 -7.42 -1.08
N GLU A 82 -2.13 -6.24 -0.66
CA GLU A 82 -2.56 -5.14 -1.53
C GLU A 82 -1.41 -4.63 -2.41
N ALA A 83 -0.19 -4.55 -1.87
CA ALA A 83 0.99 -4.22 -2.66
C ALA A 83 1.31 -5.32 -3.70
N LYS A 84 1.19 -6.61 -3.34
CA LYS A 84 1.37 -7.71 -4.30
C LYS A 84 0.33 -7.70 -5.42
N GLU A 85 -0.92 -7.39 -5.09
CA GLU A 85 -1.99 -7.23 -6.08
C GLU A 85 -1.73 -6.04 -7.00
N THR A 86 -1.36 -4.89 -6.44
CA THR A 86 -0.98 -3.70 -7.22
C THR A 86 0.15 -4.02 -8.20
N ARG A 87 1.19 -4.72 -7.74
CA ARG A 87 2.29 -5.19 -8.60
C ARG A 87 1.81 -6.08 -9.74
N TYR A 88 0.84 -6.96 -9.49
CA TYR A 88 0.26 -7.81 -10.52
C TYR A 88 -0.43 -6.99 -11.62
N TRP A 89 -1.25 -6.01 -11.22
CA TRP A 89 -1.92 -5.12 -12.17
C TRP A 89 -0.95 -4.23 -12.96
N LEU A 90 0.10 -3.70 -12.32
CA LEU A 90 1.15 -2.94 -13.01
C LEU A 90 1.86 -3.79 -14.09
N ARG A 91 2.11 -5.07 -13.82
CA ARG A 91 2.68 -5.99 -14.81
C ARG A 91 1.74 -6.24 -15.98
N ILE A 92 0.42 -6.32 -15.74
CA ILE A 92 -0.58 -6.42 -16.81
C ILE A 92 -0.57 -5.17 -17.68
N VAL A 93 -0.53 -3.97 -17.09
CA VAL A 93 -0.47 -2.70 -17.84
C VAL A 93 0.70 -2.68 -18.82
N ILE A 94 1.89 -3.13 -18.38
CA ILE A 94 3.09 -3.23 -19.23
C ILE A 94 2.90 -4.30 -20.32
N ALA A 95 2.51 -5.52 -19.94
CA ALA A 95 2.38 -6.64 -20.87
C ALA A 95 1.33 -6.38 -21.98
N ARG A 96 0.24 -5.70 -21.63
CA ARG A 96 -0.82 -5.29 -22.57
C ARG A 96 -0.51 -3.99 -23.29
N LYS A 97 0.65 -3.37 -23.02
CA LYS A 97 1.09 -2.09 -23.59
C LYS A 97 0.04 -0.97 -23.44
N LEU A 98 -0.72 -0.99 -22.33
CA LEU A 98 -1.75 0.00 -22.06
C LEU A 98 -1.14 1.37 -21.73
N LEU A 99 0.08 1.37 -21.19
CA LEU A 99 0.93 2.53 -21.00
C LEU A 99 2.35 2.19 -21.43
N LYS A 100 3.16 3.22 -21.69
CA LYS A 100 4.59 3.04 -21.99
C LYS A 100 5.29 2.50 -20.74
N GLU A 101 6.10 1.45 -20.90
CA GLU A 101 6.81 0.80 -19.79
C GLU A 101 7.60 1.80 -18.93
N LYS A 102 8.30 2.76 -19.55
CA LYS A 102 9.04 3.83 -18.84
C LYS A 102 8.19 4.67 -17.88
N VAL A 103 6.88 4.76 -18.11
CA VAL A 103 5.93 5.47 -17.23
C VAL A 103 5.51 4.58 -16.06
N VAL A 104 5.37 3.27 -16.29
CA VAL A 104 4.91 2.31 -15.25
C VAL A 104 6.04 1.88 -14.32
N MET A 105 7.27 1.76 -14.85
CA MET A 105 8.42 1.19 -14.15
C MET A 105 8.76 1.86 -12.80
N PRO A 106 8.71 3.20 -12.65
CA PRO A 106 8.95 3.84 -11.37
C PRO A 106 7.98 3.37 -10.28
N HIS A 107 6.68 3.27 -10.60
CA HIS A 107 5.66 2.78 -9.67
C HIS A 107 5.81 1.29 -9.38
N LEU A 108 6.18 0.49 -10.39
CA LEU A 108 6.45 -0.93 -10.20
C LEU A 108 7.66 -1.17 -9.29
N GLY A 109 8.73 -0.39 -9.47
CA GLY A 109 9.92 -0.44 -8.61
C GLY A 109 9.59 -0.09 -7.17
N GLU A 110 8.89 1.02 -6.96
CA GLU A 110 8.45 1.44 -5.62
C GLU A 110 7.54 0.39 -4.95
N CYS A 111 6.60 -0.18 -5.71
CA CYS A 111 5.74 -1.26 -5.24
C CYS A 111 6.54 -2.48 -4.76
N VAL A 112 7.63 -2.83 -5.46
CA VAL A 112 8.51 -3.95 -5.07
C VAL A 112 9.26 -3.63 -3.77
N GLU A 113 9.74 -2.40 -3.60
CA GLU A 113 10.41 -1.99 -2.36
C GLU A 113 9.47 -2.00 -1.16
N LEU A 114 8.24 -1.49 -1.32
CA LEU A 114 7.20 -1.59 -0.29
C LEU A 114 6.94 -3.05 0.11
N ILE A 115 6.81 -3.97 -0.85
CA ILE A 115 6.62 -5.40 -0.57
C ILE A 115 7.77 -5.96 0.28
N LYS A 116 9.03 -5.62 -0.02
CA LYS A 116 10.20 -6.07 0.77
C LYS A 116 10.16 -5.53 2.19
N ILE A 117 9.86 -4.24 2.35
CA ILE A 117 9.76 -3.59 3.66
C ILE A 117 8.66 -4.26 4.50
N LEU A 118 7.47 -4.39 3.95
CA LEU A 118 6.31 -4.98 4.64
C LEU A 118 6.59 -6.44 5.03
N SER A 119 7.17 -7.24 4.14
CA SER A 119 7.56 -8.62 4.47
C SER A 119 8.59 -8.69 5.61
N THR A 120 9.51 -7.73 5.67
CA THR A 120 10.54 -7.66 6.71
C THR A 120 9.92 -7.32 8.06
N ILE A 121 8.93 -6.41 8.09
CA ILE A 121 8.18 -6.06 9.30
C ILE A 121 7.44 -7.30 9.82
N ILE A 122 6.66 -7.97 8.96
CA ILE A 122 5.90 -9.17 9.33
C ILE A 122 6.83 -10.26 9.89
N TYR A 123 7.94 -10.54 9.19
CA TYR A 123 8.90 -11.56 9.61
C TYR A 123 9.54 -11.25 10.96
N LYS A 124 9.86 -9.98 11.25
CA LYS A 124 10.43 -9.57 12.54
C LYS A 124 9.42 -9.66 13.70
N CYS A 125 8.12 -9.51 13.42
CA CYS A 125 7.07 -9.60 14.43
C CYS A 125 6.66 -11.04 14.77
N LEU A 126 6.89 -12.00 13.86
CA LEU A 126 6.50 -13.40 14.03
C LEU A 126 7.64 -14.30 14.54
N LYS A 127 8.81 -13.72 14.82
CA LYS A 127 9.93 -14.38 15.48
C LYS A 127 9.94 -14.10 16.97
#